data_AF-A0A8X8X141-F1
#
_entry.id   AF-A0A8X8X141-F1
#
_cell.length_a   1.000
_cell.length_b   1.000
_cell.length_c   1.000
_cell.angle_alpha   90.00
_cell.angle_beta   90.00
_cell.angle_gamma   90.00
#
_symmetry.space_group_name_H-M   'P 1'
#
loop_
_entity.id
_entity.type
_entity.pdbx_description
1 polymer ?
#
loop_
_entity_poly.entity_id
_entity_poly.type
_entity_poly.pdbx_seq_one_letter_code
_entity_poly.pdbx_strand_id
1 'polypeptide(L)'
;MERILDRYKRCSSADERKPPDLQSPGSWNVELGKLKTRVEVLQKNNRNLSGDNLECLSMKELQNFEHQLDASLKKLRSQKNHLMNESISLMHKKVRA
;
A
#
# COMPACT_ATOMS: atom_id res chain seq x y z
N MET A 1 -30.59 32.69 30.03
CA MET A 1 -29.94 31.54 30.70
C MET A 1 -29.64 30.40 29.73
N GLU A 2 -30.61 30.01 28.90
CA GLU A 2 -30.47 28.96 27.88
C GLU A 2 -29.27 29.16 26.93
N ARG A 3 -29.09 30.37 26.36
CA ARG A 3 -27.94 30.69 25.48
C ARG A 3 -26.55 30.51 26.13
N ILE A 4 -26.47 30.64 27.46
CA ILE A 4 -25.21 30.48 28.21
C ILE A 4 -24.93 29.00 28.43
N LEU A 5 -25.95 28.22 28.80
CA LEU A 5 -25.85 26.76 28.90
C LEU A 5 -25.49 26.12 27.56
N ASP A 6 -26.06 26.66 26.48
CA ASP A 6 -25.88 26.16 25.13
C ASP A 6 -24.48 26.50 24.57
N ARG A 7 -23.90 27.65 24.96
CA ARG A 7 -22.46 27.94 24.74
C ARG A 7 -21.56 27.06 25.59
N TYR A 8 -21.90 26.85 26.86
CA TYR A 8 -21.10 26.02 27.76
C TYR A 8 -21.03 24.58 27.26
N LYS A 9 -22.17 24.03 26.81
CA LYS A 9 -22.27 22.69 26.22
C LYS A 9 -21.44 22.55 24.94
N ARG A 10 -21.45 23.57 24.08
CA ARG A 10 -20.60 23.63 22.88
C ARG A 10 -19.12 23.72 23.23
N CYS A 11 -18.73 24.54 24.19
CA CYS A 11 -17.33 24.65 24.62
C CYS A 11 -16.82 23.40 25.36
N SER A 12 -17.63 22.78 26.23
CA SER A 12 -17.22 21.54 26.92
C SER A 12 -17.07 20.37 25.94
N SER A 13 -17.97 20.26 24.96
CA SER A 13 -17.87 19.24 23.90
C SER A 13 -16.71 19.46 22.92
N ALA A 14 -16.21 20.70 22.83
CA ALA A 14 -15.01 21.01 22.05
C ALA A 14 -13.73 20.68 22.83
N ASP A 15 -13.75 20.82 24.17
CA ASP A 15 -12.65 20.48 25.08
C ASP A 15 -12.47 18.95 25.24
N GLU A 16 -13.54 18.17 25.06
CA GLU A 16 -13.50 16.70 25.04
C GLU A 16 -13.03 16.09 23.72
N ARG A 17 -12.72 16.89 22.68
CA ARG A 17 -12.01 16.39 21.50
C ARG A 17 -10.54 16.21 21.82
N LYS A 18 -10.25 15.35 22.80
CA LYS A 18 -8.95 14.72 22.94
C LYS A 18 -8.59 14.10 21.58
N PRO A 19 -7.35 14.27 21.07
CA PRO A 19 -6.91 13.46 19.94
C PRO A 19 -7.23 12.00 20.27
N PRO A 20 -7.69 11.18 19.29
CA PRO A 20 -8.06 9.80 19.54
C PRO A 20 -6.91 9.16 20.33
N ASP A 21 -7.23 8.68 21.52
CA ASP A 21 -6.25 8.04 22.39
C ASP A 21 -5.82 6.75 21.71
N LEU A 22 -4.73 6.85 20.95
CA LEU A 22 -4.12 5.76 20.18
C LEU A 22 -3.74 4.57 21.08
N GLN A 23 -3.67 4.78 22.40
CA GLN A 23 -3.37 3.74 23.39
C GLN A 23 -4.61 3.10 24.03
N SER A 24 -5.82 3.58 23.72
CA SER A 24 -7.06 2.96 24.21
C SER A 24 -7.23 1.56 23.61
N PRO A 25 -7.60 0.54 24.40
CA PRO A 25 -7.86 -0.81 23.91
C PRO A 25 -8.85 -0.86 22.73
N GLY A 26 -9.79 0.08 22.65
CA GLY A 26 -10.71 0.21 21.52
C GLY A 26 -10.01 0.65 20.23
N SER A 27 -9.03 1.56 20.31
CA SER A 27 -8.24 2.02 19.16
C SER A 27 -7.39 0.89 18.59
N TRP A 28 -6.73 0.12 19.46
CA TRP A 28 -5.92 -1.04 19.06
C TRP A 28 -6.72 -2.11 18.31
N ASN A 29 -7.95 -2.41 18.75
CA ASN A 29 -8.80 -3.37 18.06
C ASN A 29 -9.18 -2.90 16.64
N VAL A 30 -9.45 -1.61 16.47
CA VAL A 30 -9.77 -1.02 15.17
C VAL A 30 -8.56 -1.05 14.25
N GLU A 31 -7.37 -0.68 14.75
CA GLU A 31 -6.13 -0.72 13.98
C GLU A 31 -5.73 -2.14 13.59
N LEU A 32 -5.85 -3.10 14.52
CA LEU A 32 -5.63 -4.51 14.25
C LEU A 32 -6.57 -5.02 13.16
N GLY A 33 -7.86 -4.65 13.21
CA GLY A 33 -8.83 -4.98 12.19
C GLY A 33 -8.43 -4.44 10.81
N LYS A 34 -8.06 -3.17 10.73
CA LYS A 34 -7.57 -2.54 9.48
C LYS A 34 -6.33 -3.23 8.94
N LEU A 35 -5.38 -3.55 9.82
CA LEU A 35 -4.14 -4.25 9.43
C LEU A 35 -4.45 -5.65 8.90
N LYS A 36 -5.32 -6.40 9.58
CA LYS A 36 -5.75 -7.73 9.16
C LYS A 36 -6.38 -7.71 7.78
N THR A 37 -7.33 -6.80 7.52
CA THR A 37 -7.93 -6.64 6.19
C THR A 37 -6.88 -6.31 5.12
N ARG A 38 -5.90 -5.45 5.44
CA ARG A 38 -4.81 -5.12 4.51
C ARG A 38 -3.94 -6.34 4.20
N VAL A 39 -3.63 -7.16 5.20
CA VAL A 39 -2.88 -8.41 5.01
C VAL A 39 -3.66 -9.39 4.12
N GLU A 40 -4.96 -9.56 4.35
CA GLU A 40 -5.80 -10.44 3.55
C GLU A 40 -5.84 -10.02 2.07
N VAL A 41 -5.96 -8.72 1.80
CA VAL A 41 -5.89 -8.18 0.43
C VAL A 41 -4.53 -8.43 -0.21
N LEU A 42 -3.43 -8.22 0.53
CA LEU A 42 -2.09 -8.48 0.02
C LEU A 42 -1.87 -9.97 -0.29
N GLN A 43 -2.34 -10.86 0.57
CA GLN A 43 -2.28 -12.31 0.35
C GLN A 43 -3.08 -12.73 -0.87
N LYS A 44 -4.30 -12.20 -1.03
CA LYS A 44 -5.12 -12.43 -2.24
C LYS A 44 -4.38 -11.96 -3.49
N ASN A 45 -3.84 -10.75 -3.47
CA ASN A 45 -3.08 -10.22 -4.61
C ASN A 45 -1.85 -11.07 -4.93
N ASN A 46 -1.14 -11.59 -3.93
CA ASN A 46 0.02 -12.46 -4.15
C ASN A 46 -0.36 -13.81 -4.79
N ARG A 47 -1.51 -14.39 -4.40
CA ARG A 47 -2.06 -15.58 -5.06
C ARG A 47 -2.38 -15.29 -6.53
N ASN A 48 -3.07 -14.17 -6.79
CA ASN A 48 -3.36 -13.75 -8.16
C ASN A 48 -2.07 -13.53 -8.98
N LEU A 49 -1.04 -12.90 -8.39
CA LEU A 49 0.30 -12.76 -9.00
C LEU A 49 0.98 -14.10 -9.32
N SER A 50 0.68 -15.13 -8.54
CA SER A 50 1.18 -16.49 -8.77
C SER A 50 0.35 -17.26 -9.82
N GLY A 51 -0.74 -16.66 -10.31
CA GLY A 51 -1.65 -17.27 -11.28
C GLY A 51 -2.82 -18.03 -10.66
N ASP A 52 -3.00 -17.96 -9.33
CA ASP A 52 -4.06 -18.66 -8.61
C ASP A 52 -5.33 -17.80 -8.48
N ASN A 53 -6.49 -18.45 -8.36
CA ASN A 53 -7.80 -17.84 -8.10
C ASN A 53 -8.20 -16.71 -9.07
N LEU A 54 -7.73 -16.79 -10.31
CA LEU A 54 -8.00 -15.79 -11.35
C LEU A 54 -9.46 -15.81 -11.80
N GLU A 55 -10.16 -16.94 -11.64
CA GLU A 55 -11.59 -17.08 -11.93
C GLU A 55 -12.48 -16.16 -11.07
N CYS A 56 -11.97 -15.69 -9.94
CA CYS A 56 -12.66 -14.74 -9.06
C CYS A 56 -12.55 -13.29 -9.52
N LEU A 57 -11.78 -13.00 -10.57
CA LEU A 57 -11.56 -11.66 -11.09
C LEU A 57 -12.48 -11.37 -12.27
N SER A 58 -13.02 -10.15 -12.32
CA SER A 58 -13.73 -9.67 -13.49
C SER A 58 -12.78 -9.44 -14.67
N MET A 59 -13.32 -9.41 -15.89
CA MET A 59 -12.51 -9.15 -17.10
C MET A 59 -11.71 -7.85 -17.02
N LYS A 60 -12.30 -6.80 -16.43
CA LYS A 60 -11.63 -5.50 -16.25
C LYS A 60 -10.46 -5.59 -15.26
N GLU A 61 -10.62 -6.35 -14.18
CA GLU A 61 -9.56 -6.60 -13.21
C GLU A 61 -8.43 -7.43 -13.83
N LEU A 62 -8.77 -8.43 -14.65
CA LEU A 62 -7.82 -9.25 -15.39
C LEU A 62 -6.97 -8.40 -16.36
N GLN A 63 -7.61 -7.53 -17.14
CA GLN A 63 -6.91 -6.62 -18.06
C GLN A 63 -5.99 -5.64 -17.32
N ASN A 64 -6.47 -5.05 -16.23
CA ASN A 64 -5.65 -4.17 -15.39
C ASN A 64 -4.45 -4.91 -14.79
N PHE A 65 -4.65 -6.17 -14.41
CA PHE A 65 -3.62 -7.02 -13.84
C PHE A 65 -2.56 -7.39 -14.89
N GLU A 66 -2.98 -7.78 -16.10
CA GLU A 66 -2.09 -8.04 -17.23
C GLU A 66 -1.25 -6.81 -17.58
N HIS A 67 -1.87 -5.64 -17.66
CA HIS A 67 -1.17 -4.39 -17.94
C HIS A 67 -0.10 -4.06 -16.87
N GLN A 68 -0.44 -4.26 -15.59
CA GLN A 68 0.50 -4.06 -14.48
C GLN A 68 1.68 -5.04 -14.54
N LEU A 69 1.44 -6.30 -14.89
CA LEU A 69 2.48 -7.31 -15.06
C LEU A 69 3.42 -6.95 -16.21
N ASP A 70 2.88 -6.62 -17.38
CA ASP A 70 3.67 -6.24 -18.55
C ASP A 70 4.55 -5.00 -18.26
N ALA A 71 3.97 -3.95 -17.66
CA ALA A 71 4.70 -2.74 -17.28
C ALA A 71 5.83 -3.04 -16.29
N SER A 72 5.55 -3.84 -15.25
CA SER A 72 6.54 -4.21 -14.23
C SER A 72 7.68 -5.04 -14.81
N LEU A 73 7.35 -5.99 -15.68
CA LEU A 73 8.31 -6.87 -16.34
C LEU A 73 9.19 -6.11 -17.35
N LYS A 74 8.63 -5.15 -18.10
CA LYS A 74 9.40 -4.21 -18.92
C LYS A 74 10.41 -3.42 -18.08
N LYS A 75 9.99 -2.90 -16.94
CA LYS A 75 10.86 -2.16 -16.01
C LYS A 75 12.01 -3.04 -15.49
N LEU A 76 11.70 -4.26 -15.04
CA LEU A 76 12.71 -5.22 -14.55
C LEU A 76 13.73 -5.59 -15.64
N ARG A 77 13.26 -5.88 -16.86
CA ARG A 77 14.15 -6.18 -18.00
C ARG A 77 15.05 -4.99 -18.33
N SER A 78 14.50 -3.78 -18.37
CA SER A 78 15.27 -2.56 -18.60
C SER A 78 16.37 -2.37 -17.55
N GLN A 79 16.02 -2.52 -16.27
CA GLN A 79 16.99 -2.41 -15.17
C GLN A 79 18.08 -3.49 -15.24
N LYS A 80 17.72 -4.74 -15.54
CA LYS A 80 18.68 -5.83 -15.72
C LYS A 80 19.64 -5.54 -16.88
N ASN A 81 19.12 -5.06 -18.01
CA ASN A 81 19.95 -4.72 -19.16
C ASN A 81 20.89 -3.55 -18.86
N HIS A 82 20.41 -2.54 -18.13
CA HIS A 82 21.23 -1.41 -17.69
C HIS A 82 22.41 -1.89 -16.83
N LEU A 83 22.15 -2.67 -15.78
CA LEU A 83 23.18 -3.23 -14.91
C LEU A 83 24.19 -4.11 -15.66
N MET A 84 23.71 -4.91 -16.62
CA MET A 84 24.58 -5.74 -17.47
C MET A 84 25.52 -4.86 -18.32
N ASN A 85 24.98 -3.82 -18.95
CA ASN A 85 25.76 -2.89 -19.77
C ASN A 85 26.80 -2.11 -18.95
N GLU A 86 26.46 -1.72 -17.72
CA GLU A 86 27.40 -1.12 -16.79
C GLU A 86 28.54 -2.10 -16.44
N SER A 87 28.20 -3.35 -16.13
CA SER A 87 29.19 -4.39 -15.83
C SER A 87 30.16 -4.63 -17.02
N ILE A 88 29.62 -4.76 -18.23
CA ILE A 88 30.42 -4.87 -19.46
C ILE A 88 31.34 -3.66 -19.64
N SER A 89 30.81 -2.45 -19.44
CA SER A 89 31.58 -1.21 -19.56
C SER A 89 32.73 -1.14 -18.56
N LEU A 90 32.50 -1.58 -17.32
CA LEU A 90 33.53 -1.67 -16.29
C LEU A 90 34.62 -2.69 -16.65
N MET A 91 34.24 -3.87 -17.14
CA MET A 91 35.20 -4.89 -17.59
C MET A 91 36.05 -4.39 -18.76
N HIS A 92 35.43 -3.76 -19.76
CA HIS A 92 36.15 -3.17 -20.88
C HIS A 92 37.12 -2.04 -20.45
N LYS A 93 36.77 -1.24 -19.44
CA LYS A 93 37.70 -0.24 -18.87
C LYS A 93 38.89 -0.90 -18.19
N LYS A 94 38.68 -2.00 -17.44
CA LYS A 94 39.77 -2.75 -16.78
C LYS A 94 40.74 -3.39 -17.76
N VAL A 95 40.27 -3.90 -18.90
CA VAL A 95 41.13 -4.51 -19.92
C VAL A 95 41.96 -3.47 -20.69
N ARG A 96 41.46 -2.23 -20.79
CA ARG A 96 42.14 -1.13 -21.49
C ARG A 96 43.09 -0.32 -20.60
N ALA A 97 43.09 -0.56 -19.29
CA ALA A 97 44.02 0.03 -18.33
C ALA A 97 45.19 -0.94 -18.11
#